data_AF-A0A6M0BWX1-F1
#
_entry.id   AF-A0A6M0BWX1-F1
#
_cell.length_a   1.000
_cell.length_b   1.000
_cell.length_c   1.000
_cell.angle_alpha   90.00
_cell.angle_beta   90.00
_cell.angle_gamma   90.00
#
_symmetry.space_group_name_H-M   'P 1'
#
loop_
_entity.id
_entity.type
_entity.pdbx_description
1 polymer ?
#
loop_
_entity_poly.entity_id
_entity_poly.type
_entity_poly.pdbx_seq_one_letter_code
_entity_poly.pdbx_strand_id
1 'polypeptide(L)'
;YYLLGDPIDFPKLLAVPVTIGLFIFGAIGIGCALEDLYKAYHKRHHKHTDSRVIRHQMFTLCTFFIFNFFFIFSARGYVKMLPSPLPSLFPVFIMVSSSLWLYRTWRRTPSRYQRESLATRLQKQLKKLNLDTAKFLDGRSIDDLNADEVYVLAKVLPDFSQEKRLQTYKAMLRDAIDEGYVDPANTLENFKQMRQELGISDKDHDTILVEIGQEYPELFDPRKPHNRENSLRLESYRETLLEIILHSGKTHPDRNWVSDLMKAFSEQTSNEVLEDLLKSLSPEDRKLVQELRQEYSITKDDEADALKHTDSYQLWKTIAESLGFVEHIISVEEEQLYRVFQYIDTDRSGYISLDELQTYIRSIDTHINDVQIENMMKTADTSGDDLISYEEFQAVFKSLRSQTI
;
A
#
# COMPACT_ATOMS: atom_id res chain seq x y z
N TYR A 1 9.73 -39.70 -37.48
CA TYR A 1 9.50 -38.23 -37.32
C TYR A 1 9.61 -37.66 -38.73
N TYR A 2 8.71 -36.77 -39.17
CA TYR A 2 8.78 -36.23 -40.54
C TYR A 2 9.39 -34.83 -40.50
N LEU A 3 10.40 -34.57 -41.33
CA LEU A 3 10.98 -33.24 -41.52
C LEU A 3 10.93 -32.92 -43.02
N LEU A 4 10.29 -31.81 -43.40
CA LEU A 4 10.17 -31.37 -44.80
C LEU A 4 9.57 -32.42 -45.76
N GLY A 5 8.75 -33.34 -45.25
CA GLY A 5 8.08 -34.38 -46.03
C GLY A 5 8.77 -35.74 -46.00
N ASP A 6 10.02 -35.82 -45.55
CA ASP A 6 10.77 -37.07 -45.52
C ASP A 6 10.70 -37.77 -44.16
N PRO A 7 10.49 -39.10 -44.11
CA PRO A 7 10.51 -39.87 -42.88
C PRO A 7 11.94 -40.02 -42.37
N ILE A 8 12.20 -39.51 -41.16
CA ILE A 8 13.44 -39.70 -40.42
C ILE A 8 13.20 -40.70 -39.28
N ASP A 9 14.05 -41.71 -39.20
CA ASP A 9 14.13 -42.65 -38.07
C ASP A 9 14.80 -41.96 -36.87
N PHE A 10 14.03 -41.10 -36.22
CA PHE A 10 14.40 -40.42 -34.99
C PHE A 10 13.49 -40.86 -33.85
N PRO A 11 14.03 -41.27 -32.68
CA PRO A 11 13.23 -41.69 -31.53
C PRO A 11 12.24 -40.60 -31.12
N LYS A 12 10.94 -40.93 -31.05
CA LYS A 12 9.89 -39.95 -30.73
C LYS A 12 10.09 -39.27 -29.37
N LEU A 13 10.68 -40.00 -28.41
CA LEU A 13 11.00 -39.50 -27.07
C LEU A 13 12.04 -38.35 -27.11
N LEU A 14 12.97 -38.39 -28.07
CA LEU A 14 13.99 -37.37 -28.26
C LEU A 14 13.55 -36.29 -29.25
N ALA A 15 12.62 -36.59 -30.16
CA ALA A 15 12.16 -35.66 -31.18
C ALA A 15 11.53 -34.39 -30.60
N VAL A 16 10.66 -34.56 -29.60
CA VAL A 16 9.92 -33.47 -28.96
C VAL A 16 10.86 -32.48 -28.24
N PRO A 17 11.76 -32.89 -27.33
CA PRO A 17 12.66 -31.95 -26.67
C PRO A 17 13.64 -31.27 -27.64
N VAL A 18 14.14 -31.99 -28.65
CA VAL A 18 15.07 -31.41 -29.65
C VAL A 18 14.38 -30.35 -30.51
N THR A 19 13.15 -30.60 -30.93
CA THR A 19 12.39 -29.63 -31.74
C THR A 19 12.03 -28.39 -30.94
N ILE A 20 11.54 -28.57 -29.71
CA ILE A 20 11.28 -27.45 -28.79
C ILE A 20 12.56 -26.65 -28.56
N GLY A 21 13.68 -27.31 -28.28
CA GLY A 21 14.98 -26.66 -28.11
C GLY A 21 15.38 -25.84 -29.34
N LEU A 22 15.31 -26.42 -30.54
CA LEU A 22 15.66 -25.74 -31.79
C LEU A 22 14.81 -24.49 -32.02
N PHE A 23 13.49 -24.57 -31.80
CA PHE A 23 12.60 -23.42 -31.93
C PHE A 23 12.86 -22.36 -30.85
N ILE A 24 13.19 -22.74 -29.62
CA ILE A 24 13.56 -21.80 -28.55
C ILE A 24 14.84 -21.05 -28.92
N PHE A 25 15.91 -21.76 -29.30
CA PHE A 25 17.18 -21.12 -29.69
C PHE A 25 17.01 -20.25 -30.93
N GLY A 26 16.23 -20.70 -31.91
CA GLY A 26 15.88 -19.91 -33.09
C GLY A 26 15.11 -18.63 -32.73
N ALA A 27 14.12 -18.71 -31.84
CA ALA A 27 13.35 -17.56 -31.38
C ALA A 27 14.22 -16.55 -30.61
N ILE A 28 15.12 -17.03 -29.75
CA ILE A 28 16.09 -16.17 -29.04
C ILE A 28 16.99 -15.46 -30.05
N GLY A 29 17.54 -16.18 -31.03
CA GLY A 29 18.40 -15.59 -32.06
C GLY A 29 17.70 -14.53 -32.91
N ILE A 30 16.47 -14.80 -33.37
CA ILE A 30 15.65 -13.82 -34.11
C ILE A 30 15.32 -12.62 -33.23
N GLY A 31 14.96 -12.85 -31.96
CA GLY A 31 14.67 -11.78 -31.00
C GLY A 31 15.86 -10.83 -30.79
N CYS A 32 17.06 -11.37 -30.55
CA CYS A 32 18.27 -10.57 -30.41
C CYS A 32 18.59 -9.79 -31.70
N ALA A 33 18.48 -10.43 -32.87
CA ALA A 33 18.75 -9.77 -34.15
C ALA A 33 17.78 -8.61 -34.43
N LEU A 34 16.50 -8.78 -34.12
CA LEU A 34 15.49 -7.71 -34.23
C LEU A 34 15.75 -6.58 -33.24
N GLU A 35 16.23 -6.89 -32.03
CA GLU A 35 16.57 -5.88 -31.02
C GLU A 35 17.73 -5.01 -31.48
N ASP A 36 18.78 -5.62 -31.99
CA ASP A 36 19.96 -4.90 -32.49
C ASP A 36 19.64 -4.07 -33.73
N LEU A 37 18.81 -4.58 -34.63
CA LEU A 37 18.34 -3.83 -35.80
C LEU A 37 17.52 -2.62 -35.39
N TYR A 38 16.61 -2.78 -34.41
CA TYR A 38 15.76 -1.69 -33.94
C TYR A 38 16.54 -0.63 -33.15
N LYS A 39 17.52 -1.04 -32.34
CA LYS A 39 18.48 -0.11 -31.71
C LYS A 39 19.28 0.66 -32.75
N ALA A 40 19.78 -0.02 -33.78
CA ALA A 40 20.54 0.61 -34.87
C ALA A 40 19.68 1.62 -35.65
N TYR A 41 18.40 1.30 -35.87
CA TYR A 41 17.44 2.21 -36.50
C TYR A 41 17.21 3.49 -35.68
N HIS A 42 16.93 3.37 -34.37
CA HIS A 42 16.73 4.54 -33.50
C HIS A 42 17.99 5.38 -33.34
N LYS A 43 19.17 4.74 -33.25
CA LYS A 43 20.46 5.44 -33.18
C LYS A 43 20.74 6.26 -34.44
N ARG A 44 20.34 5.78 -35.63
CA ARG A 44 20.45 6.53 -36.90
C ARG A 44 19.48 7.72 -36.96
N HIS A 45 18.31 7.61 -36.35
CA HIS A 45 17.30 8.68 -36.30
C HIS A 45 17.44 9.63 -35.10
N HIS A 46 18.59 9.62 -34.39
CA HIS A 46 18.93 10.58 -33.32
C HIS A 46 17.91 10.66 -32.17
N LYS A 47 17.15 9.58 -31.91
CA LYS A 47 16.34 9.47 -30.70
C LYS A 47 17.15 8.72 -29.64
N HIS A 48 17.51 9.41 -28.56
CA HIS A 48 18.03 8.78 -27.34
C HIS A 48 16.88 8.03 -26.65
N THR A 49 16.57 6.83 -27.13
CA THR A 49 15.62 5.92 -26.49
C THR A 49 16.34 4.96 -25.56
N ASP A 50 15.88 4.88 -24.31
CA ASP A 50 16.34 3.89 -23.33
C ASP A 50 16.12 2.46 -23.87
N SER A 51 17.13 1.61 -23.72
CA SER A 51 17.08 0.20 -24.12
C SER A 51 15.94 -0.57 -23.45
N ARG A 52 15.50 -0.14 -22.26
CA ARG A 52 14.33 -0.72 -21.58
C ARG A 52 13.03 -0.51 -22.37
N VAL A 53 12.86 0.67 -22.96
CA VAL A 53 11.66 1.01 -23.76
C VAL A 53 11.63 0.21 -25.05
N ILE A 54 12.78 0.03 -25.69
CA ILE A 54 12.93 -0.82 -26.88
C ILE A 54 12.51 -2.26 -26.57
N ARG A 55 13.04 -2.84 -25.49
CA ARG A 55 12.67 -4.20 -25.08
C ARG A 55 11.19 -4.32 -24.74
N HIS A 56 10.61 -3.34 -24.04
CA HIS A 56 9.17 -3.33 -23.72
C HIS A 56 8.30 -3.33 -25.00
N GLN A 57 8.64 -2.52 -25.99
CA GLN A 57 7.93 -2.49 -27.28
C GLN A 57 8.04 -3.83 -28.01
N MET A 58 9.23 -4.42 -28.04
CA MET A 58 9.43 -5.74 -28.64
C MET A 58 8.63 -6.83 -27.92
N PHE A 59 8.68 -6.88 -26.59
CA PHE A 59 7.87 -7.82 -25.81
C PHE A 59 6.37 -7.63 -26.07
N THR A 60 5.89 -6.39 -26.12
CA THR A 60 4.49 -6.08 -26.41
C THR A 60 4.07 -6.59 -27.79
N LEU A 61 4.91 -6.40 -28.82
CA LEU A 61 4.67 -6.96 -30.16
C LEU A 61 4.70 -8.49 -30.15
N CYS A 62 5.68 -9.09 -29.49
CA CYS A 62 5.77 -10.55 -29.38
C CYS A 62 4.52 -11.12 -28.70
N THR A 63 4.07 -10.55 -27.58
CA THR A 63 2.84 -10.95 -26.89
C THR A 63 1.62 -10.79 -27.79
N PHE A 64 1.50 -9.66 -28.52
CA PHE A 64 0.43 -9.45 -29.48
C PHE A 64 0.40 -10.54 -30.55
N PHE A 65 1.55 -10.88 -31.13
CA PHE A 65 1.63 -11.94 -32.14
C PHE A 65 1.33 -13.31 -31.53
N ILE A 66 1.95 -13.70 -30.42
CA ILE A 66 1.71 -14.98 -29.75
C ILE A 66 0.21 -15.16 -29.45
N PHE A 67 -0.43 -14.14 -28.88
CA PHE A 67 -1.85 -14.15 -28.56
C PHE A 67 -2.71 -14.36 -29.80
N ASN A 68 -2.47 -13.59 -30.87
CA ASN A 68 -3.23 -13.72 -32.11
C ASN A 68 -2.99 -15.08 -32.82
N PHE A 69 -1.73 -15.54 -32.89
CA PHE A 69 -1.38 -16.85 -33.46
C PHE A 69 -2.04 -18.00 -32.69
N PHE A 70 -2.08 -17.93 -31.36
CA PHE A 70 -2.77 -18.90 -30.53
C PHE A 70 -4.24 -19.02 -30.95
N PHE A 71 -4.95 -17.90 -31.13
CA PHE A 71 -6.37 -17.95 -31.53
C PHE A 71 -6.60 -18.35 -33.00
N ILE A 72 -5.67 -18.03 -33.91
CA ILE A 72 -5.76 -18.40 -35.33
C ILE A 72 -5.52 -19.89 -35.55
N PHE A 73 -4.56 -20.50 -34.84
CA PHE A 73 -4.13 -21.88 -35.09
C PHE A 73 -4.62 -22.85 -34.02
N SER A 74 -4.24 -22.62 -32.76
CA SER A 74 -4.49 -23.56 -31.67
C SER A 74 -5.93 -23.50 -31.16
N ALA A 75 -6.45 -22.30 -30.89
CA ALA A 75 -7.76 -22.12 -30.31
C ALA A 75 -8.91 -22.20 -31.33
N ARG A 76 -8.60 -22.22 -32.63
CA ARG A 76 -9.59 -22.25 -33.71
C ARG A 76 -10.57 -23.42 -33.59
N GLY A 77 -10.11 -24.57 -33.09
CA GLY A 77 -10.97 -25.73 -32.82
C GLY A 77 -12.02 -25.44 -31.75
N TYR A 78 -11.61 -24.86 -30.62
CA TYR A 78 -12.51 -24.48 -29.53
C TYR A 78 -13.49 -23.39 -29.93
N VAL A 79 -13.05 -22.39 -30.71
CA VAL A 79 -13.92 -21.31 -31.21
C VAL A 79 -15.03 -21.84 -32.12
N LYS A 80 -14.77 -22.90 -32.90
CA LYS A 80 -15.78 -23.54 -33.75
C LYS A 80 -16.85 -24.31 -32.97
N MET A 81 -16.59 -24.67 -31.71
CA MET A 81 -17.56 -25.36 -30.85
C MET A 81 -18.61 -24.41 -30.26
N LEU A 82 -18.45 -23.10 -30.40
CA LEU A 82 -19.40 -22.11 -29.89
C LEU A 82 -20.70 -22.10 -30.71
N PRO A 83 -21.86 -21.80 -30.08
CA PRO A 83 -23.13 -21.70 -30.79
C PRO A 83 -23.14 -20.52 -31.77
N SER A 84 -23.81 -20.70 -32.92
CA SER A 84 -24.01 -19.62 -33.90
C SER A 84 -24.72 -18.42 -33.24
N PRO A 85 -24.27 -17.16 -33.48
CA PRO A 85 -23.30 -16.69 -34.48
C PRO A 85 -21.86 -16.50 -33.98
N LEU A 86 -21.53 -16.95 -32.77
CA LEU A 86 -20.27 -16.63 -32.09
C LEU A 86 -18.99 -17.05 -32.84
N PRO A 87 -18.91 -18.21 -33.54
CA PRO A 87 -17.69 -18.60 -34.26
C PRO A 87 -17.21 -17.59 -35.32
N SER A 88 -18.14 -16.83 -35.90
CA SER A 88 -17.83 -15.81 -36.92
C SER A 88 -17.46 -14.47 -36.31
N LEU A 89 -18.03 -14.11 -35.15
CA LEU A 89 -17.77 -12.84 -34.47
C LEU A 89 -16.52 -12.88 -33.58
N PHE A 90 -16.22 -14.03 -32.99
CA PHE A 90 -15.13 -14.18 -32.02
C PHE A 90 -13.74 -13.80 -32.58
N PRO A 91 -13.35 -14.20 -33.81
CA PRO A 91 -12.06 -13.77 -34.37
C PRO A 91 -11.96 -12.26 -34.58
N VAL A 92 -13.07 -11.62 -34.99
CA VAL A 92 -13.14 -10.15 -35.15
C VAL A 92 -12.96 -9.48 -33.80
N PHE A 93 -13.64 -9.97 -32.77
CA PHE A 93 -13.51 -9.48 -31.41
C PHE A 93 -12.08 -9.60 -30.86
N ILE A 94 -11.42 -10.74 -31.05
CA ILE A 94 -10.02 -10.96 -30.65
C ILE A 94 -9.07 -10.02 -31.40
N MET A 95 -9.28 -9.81 -32.70
CA MET A 95 -8.47 -8.89 -33.49
C MET A 95 -8.64 -7.44 -33.01
N VAL A 96 -9.86 -7.00 -32.75
CA VAL A 96 -10.15 -5.63 -32.26
C VAL A 96 -9.57 -5.41 -30.86
N SER A 97 -9.83 -6.33 -29.92
CA SER A 97 -9.37 -6.23 -28.53
C SER A 97 -7.84 -6.28 -28.42
N SER A 98 -7.18 -7.19 -29.13
CA SER A 98 -5.71 -7.26 -29.15
C SER A 98 -5.07 -6.04 -29.82
N SER A 99 -5.68 -5.50 -30.89
CA SER A 99 -5.21 -4.27 -31.54
C SER A 99 -5.37 -3.05 -30.62
N LEU A 100 -6.49 -2.96 -29.89
CA LEU A 100 -6.73 -1.90 -28.92
C LEU A 100 -5.74 -1.99 -27.74
N TRP A 101 -5.49 -3.19 -27.25
CA TRP A 101 -4.48 -3.45 -26.22
C TRP A 101 -3.09 -3.05 -26.70
N LEU A 102 -2.69 -3.45 -27.92
CA LEU A 102 -1.40 -3.08 -28.51
C LEU A 102 -1.28 -1.56 -28.60
N TYR A 103 -2.29 -0.87 -29.12
CA TYR A 103 -2.28 0.59 -29.24
C TYR A 103 -2.11 1.29 -27.88
N ARG A 104 -2.85 0.83 -26.85
CA ARG A 104 -2.79 1.40 -25.51
C ARG A 104 -1.44 1.13 -24.83
N THR A 105 -0.95 -0.10 -24.93
CA THR A 105 0.29 -0.53 -24.27
C THR A 105 1.53 0.02 -24.96
N TRP A 106 1.50 0.20 -26.29
CA TRP A 106 2.62 0.74 -27.08
C TRP A 106 3.09 2.13 -26.62
N ARG A 107 2.16 2.94 -26.08
CA ARG A 107 2.44 4.29 -25.57
C ARG A 107 2.78 4.32 -24.07
N ARG A 108 2.77 3.18 -23.37
CA ARG A 108 3.14 3.12 -21.94
C ARG A 108 4.66 2.96 -21.83
N THR A 109 5.29 3.89 -21.12
CA THR A 109 6.71 3.78 -20.75
C THR A 109 6.84 3.75 -19.23
N PRO A 110 7.84 3.05 -18.67
CA PRO A 110 8.10 3.05 -17.22
C PRO A 110 8.28 4.48 -16.67
N SER A 111 8.93 5.35 -17.44
CA SER A 111 9.12 6.77 -17.09
C SER A 111 7.81 7.54 -16.96
N ARG A 112 6.79 7.20 -17.76
CA ARG A 112 5.46 7.83 -17.65
C ARG A 112 4.75 7.41 -16.36
N TYR A 113 4.86 6.14 -15.97
CA TYR A 113 4.31 5.67 -14.69
C TYR A 113 5.00 6.35 -13.50
N GLN A 114 6.33 6.42 -13.51
CA GLN A 114 7.08 7.14 -12.48
C GLN A 114 6.64 8.61 -12.41
N ARG A 115 6.53 9.29 -13.55
CA ARG A 115 6.06 10.67 -13.63
C ARG A 115 4.63 10.86 -13.13
N GLU A 116 3.71 9.98 -13.51
CA GLU A 116 2.32 10.00 -13.02
C GLU A 116 2.29 9.81 -11.50
N SER A 117 3.06 8.85 -10.95
CA SER A 117 3.13 8.61 -9.52
C SER A 117 3.73 9.79 -8.73
N LEU A 118 4.75 10.45 -9.27
CA LEU A 118 5.38 11.62 -8.66
C LEU A 118 4.46 12.84 -8.73
N ALA A 119 3.71 12.99 -9.82
CA ALA A 119 2.72 14.05 -9.95
C ALA A 119 1.61 13.94 -8.90
N THR A 120 1.11 12.74 -8.62
CA THR A 120 0.11 12.53 -7.55
C THR A 120 0.65 12.94 -6.18
N ARG A 121 1.93 12.68 -5.89
CA ARG A 121 2.56 13.13 -4.62
C ARG A 121 2.73 14.64 -4.58
N LEU A 122 3.21 15.22 -5.67
CA LEU A 122 3.34 16.68 -5.81
C LEU A 122 2.00 17.37 -5.59
N GLN A 123 0.94 16.85 -6.21
CA GLN A 123 -0.43 17.34 -6.04
C GLN A 123 -0.86 17.34 -4.57
N LYS A 124 -0.64 16.24 -3.83
CA LYS A 124 -0.90 16.16 -2.39
C LYS A 124 -0.11 17.20 -1.59
N GLN A 125 1.18 17.39 -1.90
CA GLN A 125 2.02 18.35 -1.19
C GLN A 125 1.63 19.80 -1.51
N LEU A 126 1.27 20.12 -2.76
CA LEU A 126 0.76 21.43 -3.14
C LEU A 126 -0.56 21.77 -2.41
N LYS A 127 -1.43 20.77 -2.18
CA LYS A 127 -2.67 20.93 -1.40
C LYS A 127 -2.39 21.33 0.05
N LYS A 128 -1.36 20.75 0.68
CA LYS A 128 -0.96 21.08 2.06
C LYS A 128 -0.45 22.52 2.21
N LEU A 129 0.08 23.11 1.14
CA LEU A 129 0.62 24.48 1.15
C LEU A 129 -0.47 25.57 1.07
N ASN A 130 -1.75 25.20 0.96
CA ASN A 130 -2.91 26.09 0.93
C ASN A 130 -2.73 27.32 0.02
N LEU A 131 -2.21 27.09 -1.19
CA LEU A 131 -1.90 28.15 -2.17
C LEU A 131 -3.18 28.57 -2.93
N ASP A 132 -3.26 29.84 -3.33
CA ASP A 132 -4.34 30.40 -4.15
C ASP A 132 -4.28 29.88 -5.61
N THR A 133 -4.69 28.62 -5.78
CA THR A 133 -4.68 27.91 -7.07
C THR A 133 -5.92 28.20 -7.92
N ALA A 134 -7.01 28.69 -7.32
CA ALA A 134 -8.28 28.97 -8.00
C ALA A 134 -8.14 29.94 -9.19
N LYS A 135 -7.20 30.88 -9.12
CA LYS A 135 -6.93 31.86 -10.19
C LYS A 135 -6.24 31.26 -11.41
N PHE A 136 -5.62 30.09 -11.27
CA PHE A 136 -4.84 29.43 -12.33
C PHE A 136 -5.53 28.17 -12.88
N LEU A 137 -6.58 27.71 -12.22
CA LEU A 137 -7.30 26.48 -12.57
C LEU A 137 -8.70 26.73 -13.14
N ASP A 138 -9.07 27.99 -13.39
CA ASP A 138 -10.39 28.39 -13.94
C ASP A 138 -11.57 27.70 -13.22
N GLY A 139 -11.46 27.55 -11.88
CA GLY A 139 -12.47 26.89 -11.04
C GLY A 139 -12.40 25.36 -10.98
N ARG A 140 -11.44 24.69 -11.64
CA ARG A 140 -11.15 23.26 -11.46
C ARG A 140 -10.43 23.01 -10.14
N SER A 141 -10.68 21.85 -9.52
CA SER A 141 -9.91 21.39 -8.36
C SER A 141 -8.51 20.95 -8.79
N ILE A 142 -7.52 21.09 -7.88
CA ILE A 142 -6.20 20.50 -8.07
C ILE A 142 -6.33 18.99 -8.28
N ASP A 143 -7.33 18.34 -7.65
CA ASP A 143 -7.57 16.90 -7.71
C ASP A 143 -7.90 16.40 -9.14
N ASP A 144 -8.41 17.27 -10.01
CA ASP A 144 -8.80 16.94 -11.39
C ASP A 144 -7.66 17.09 -12.42
N LEU A 145 -6.46 17.44 -11.97
CA LEU A 145 -5.33 17.71 -12.86
C LEU A 145 -4.63 16.42 -13.28
N ASN A 146 -4.31 16.34 -14.57
CA ASN A 146 -3.43 15.29 -15.07
C ASN A 146 -1.97 15.56 -14.66
N ALA A 147 -1.10 14.55 -14.81
CA ALA A 147 0.30 14.67 -14.38
C ALA A 147 1.03 15.87 -15.01
N ASP A 148 0.81 16.15 -16.30
CA ASP A 148 1.44 17.28 -16.99
C ASP A 148 0.93 18.63 -16.47
N GLU A 149 -0.38 18.75 -16.21
CA GLU A 149 -1.01 19.94 -15.63
C GLU A 149 -0.47 20.23 -14.23
N VAL A 150 -0.24 19.21 -13.39
CA VAL A 150 0.34 19.38 -12.05
C VAL A 150 1.75 19.98 -12.11
N TYR A 151 2.59 19.51 -13.04
CA TYR A 151 3.94 20.07 -13.22
C TYR A 151 3.92 21.50 -13.74
N VAL A 152 3.02 21.81 -14.68
CA VAL A 152 2.84 23.18 -15.18
C VAL A 152 2.38 24.10 -14.06
N LEU A 153 1.41 23.66 -13.26
CA LEU A 153 0.94 24.42 -12.11
C LEU A 153 2.09 24.72 -11.14
N ALA A 154 2.89 23.72 -10.78
CA ALA A 154 4.06 23.91 -9.92
C ALA A 154 5.07 24.91 -10.49
N LYS A 155 5.23 25.01 -11.82
CA LYS A 155 6.13 26.00 -12.43
C LYS A 155 5.57 27.41 -12.44
N VAL A 156 4.26 27.54 -12.63
CA VAL A 156 3.58 28.82 -12.89
C VAL A 156 3.13 29.51 -11.61
N LEU A 157 2.97 28.78 -10.50
CA LEU A 157 2.53 29.35 -9.22
C LEU A 157 3.51 30.42 -8.69
N PRO A 158 3.09 31.70 -8.59
CA PRO A 158 3.97 32.79 -8.15
C PRO A 158 4.34 32.67 -6.66
N ASP A 159 3.43 32.14 -5.84
CA ASP A 159 3.66 31.93 -4.40
C ASP A 159 4.49 30.68 -4.09
N PHE A 160 4.88 29.92 -5.12
CA PHE A 160 5.73 28.73 -5.00
C PHE A 160 7.20 29.09 -5.22
N SER A 161 7.76 29.81 -4.24
CA SER A 161 9.15 30.25 -4.21
C SER A 161 10.14 29.08 -4.28
N GLN A 162 11.41 29.38 -4.58
CA GLN A 162 12.47 28.38 -4.62
C GLN A 162 12.62 27.64 -3.28
N GLU A 163 12.44 28.33 -2.16
CA GLU A 163 12.47 27.72 -0.83
C GLU A 163 11.32 26.72 -0.63
N LYS A 164 10.08 27.10 -1.00
CA LYS A 164 8.95 26.17 -0.94
C LYS A 164 9.13 24.98 -1.89
N ARG A 165 9.74 25.17 -3.06
CA ARG A 165 10.08 24.06 -3.98
C ARG A 165 11.05 23.07 -3.34
N LEU A 166 12.09 23.57 -2.68
CA LEU A 166 13.06 22.74 -1.97
C LEU A 166 12.42 21.98 -0.81
N GLN A 167 11.60 22.64 0.01
CA GLN A 167 10.87 22.00 1.10
C GLN A 167 9.88 20.94 0.60
N THR A 168 9.13 21.25 -0.45
CA THR A 168 8.21 20.30 -1.08
C THR A 168 8.98 19.12 -1.65
N TYR A 169 10.10 19.37 -2.33
CA TYR A 169 10.98 18.34 -2.87
C TYR A 169 11.56 17.44 -1.77
N LYS A 170 12.01 18.01 -0.65
CA LYS A 170 12.46 17.27 0.54
C LYS A 170 11.35 16.37 1.08
N ALA A 171 10.14 16.89 1.26
CA ALA A 171 8.99 16.10 1.72
C ALA A 171 8.66 14.96 0.74
N MET A 172 8.62 15.24 -0.57
CA MET A 172 8.36 14.22 -1.59
C MET A 172 9.43 13.12 -1.65
N LEU A 173 10.71 13.50 -1.48
CA LEU A 173 11.81 12.57 -1.49
C LEU A 173 11.78 11.67 -0.25
N ARG A 174 11.56 12.26 0.93
CA ARG A 174 11.34 11.53 2.18
C ARG A 174 10.19 10.54 2.05
N ASP A 175 9.00 11.02 1.65
CA ASP A 175 7.81 10.18 1.50
C ASP A 175 8.06 9.02 0.53
N ALA A 176 8.79 9.25 -0.57
CA ALA A 176 9.05 8.19 -1.55
C ALA A 176 10.07 7.13 -1.09
N ILE A 177 11.03 7.51 -0.24
CA ILE A 177 11.98 6.58 0.38
C ILE A 177 11.27 5.78 1.47
N ASP A 178 10.53 6.47 2.34
CA ASP A 178 9.76 5.87 3.44
C ASP A 178 8.72 4.85 2.93
N GLU A 179 7.92 5.25 1.93
CA GLU A 179 6.93 4.36 1.29
C GLU A 179 7.58 3.23 0.43
N GLY A 180 8.91 3.23 0.28
CA GLY A 180 9.63 2.17 -0.45
C GLY A 180 9.42 2.14 -1.95
N TYR A 181 9.09 3.29 -2.57
CA TYR A 181 9.00 3.41 -4.03
C TYR A 181 10.36 3.63 -4.68
N VAL A 182 11.31 4.16 -3.92
CA VAL A 182 12.64 4.49 -4.40
C VAL A 182 13.68 4.06 -3.35
N ASP A 183 14.60 3.22 -3.79
CA ASP A 183 15.80 2.86 -3.03
C ASP A 183 16.72 4.10 -2.91
N PRO A 184 17.20 4.43 -1.69
CA PRO A 184 18.18 5.50 -1.44
C PRO A 184 19.34 5.51 -2.44
N ALA A 185 19.85 4.33 -2.83
CA ALA A 185 21.00 4.20 -3.74
C ALA A 185 20.69 4.63 -5.20
N ASN A 186 19.41 4.60 -5.59
CA ASN A 186 18.96 4.91 -6.96
C ASN A 186 18.08 6.18 -7.03
N THR A 187 18.00 6.94 -5.94
CA THR A 187 17.20 8.19 -5.83
C THR A 187 17.54 9.21 -6.90
N LEU A 188 18.83 9.41 -7.19
CA LEU A 188 19.31 10.42 -8.12
C LEU A 188 18.69 10.29 -9.53
N GLU A 189 18.67 9.08 -10.09
CA GLU A 189 18.13 8.84 -11.43
C GLU A 189 16.59 8.77 -11.41
N ASN A 190 16.00 8.14 -10.38
CA ASN A 190 14.54 8.02 -10.26
C ASN A 190 13.84 9.39 -10.09
N PHE A 191 14.48 10.35 -9.43
CA PHE A 191 13.94 11.70 -9.24
C PHE A 191 14.47 12.74 -10.24
N LYS A 192 15.33 12.35 -11.18
CA LYS A 192 15.95 13.27 -12.15
C LYS A 192 14.92 14.13 -12.89
N GLN A 193 13.85 13.52 -13.36
CA GLN A 193 12.78 14.24 -14.06
C GLN A 193 12.09 15.25 -13.13
N MET A 194 11.75 14.85 -11.91
CA MET A 194 11.13 15.74 -10.91
C MET A 194 12.02 16.95 -10.60
N ARG A 195 13.32 16.71 -10.43
CA ARG A 195 14.31 17.76 -10.15
C ARG A 195 14.38 18.76 -11.30
N GLN A 196 14.40 18.27 -12.55
CA GLN A 196 14.35 19.14 -13.74
C GLN A 196 13.06 19.96 -13.81
N GLU A 197 11.91 19.36 -13.49
CA GLU A 197 10.61 20.04 -13.54
C GLU A 197 10.47 21.12 -12.44
N LEU A 198 11.04 20.88 -11.26
CA LEU A 198 11.04 21.83 -10.15
C LEU A 198 12.21 22.82 -10.16
N GLY A 199 13.20 22.61 -11.05
CA GLY A 199 14.42 23.42 -11.11
C GLY A 199 15.38 23.20 -9.95
N ILE A 200 15.43 21.97 -9.41
CA ILE A 200 16.31 21.58 -8.31
C ILE A 200 17.67 21.12 -8.87
N SER A 201 18.76 21.68 -8.36
CA SER A 201 20.11 21.30 -8.80
C SER A 201 20.54 19.96 -8.19
N ASP A 202 21.55 19.32 -8.79
CA ASP A 202 22.17 18.10 -8.22
C ASP A 202 22.72 18.38 -6.80
N LYS A 203 23.33 19.56 -6.61
CA LYS A 203 23.85 19.98 -5.31
C LYS A 203 22.74 20.13 -4.26
N ASP A 204 21.61 20.73 -4.63
CA ASP A 204 20.48 20.91 -3.70
C ASP A 204 19.86 19.56 -3.34
N HIS A 205 19.78 18.62 -4.29
CA HIS A 205 19.34 17.25 -4.03
C HIS A 205 20.25 16.54 -3.03
N ASP A 206 21.57 16.60 -3.23
CA ASP A 206 22.54 15.98 -2.32
C ASP A 206 22.45 16.60 -0.91
N THR A 207 22.29 17.93 -0.83
CA THR A 207 22.11 18.64 0.44
C THR A 207 20.85 18.16 1.16
N ILE A 208 19.73 18.03 0.44
CA ILE A 208 18.48 17.53 0.98
C ILE A 208 18.60 16.07 1.43
N LEU A 209 19.31 15.21 0.70
CA LEU A 209 19.56 13.84 1.12
C LEU A 209 20.35 13.77 2.43
N VAL A 210 21.36 14.63 2.59
CA VAL A 210 22.12 14.74 3.85
C VAL A 210 21.21 15.21 4.99
N GLU A 211 20.37 16.22 4.76
CA GLU A 211 19.42 16.68 5.78
C GLU A 211 18.43 15.57 6.17
N ILE A 212 17.84 14.86 5.21
CA ILE A 212 16.91 13.76 5.50
C ILE A 212 17.66 12.64 6.25
N GLY A 213 18.89 12.31 5.86
CA GLY A 213 19.68 11.27 6.55
C GLY A 213 20.08 11.65 7.98
N GLN A 214 20.12 12.94 8.31
CA GLN A 214 20.32 13.42 9.67
C GLN A 214 19.02 13.43 10.49
N GLU A 215 17.91 13.86 9.88
CA GLU A 215 16.59 13.92 10.51
C GLU A 215 15.96 12.53 10.71
N TYR A 216 16.19 11.62 9.76
CA TYR A 216 15.59 10.28 9.67
C TYR A 216 16.65 9.22 9.31
N PRO A 217 17.59 8.88 10.22
CA PRO A 217 18.68 7.94 9.93
C PRO A 217 18.19 6.54 9.50
N GLU A 218 17.02 6.12 9.98
CA GLU A 218 16.39 4.83 9.67
C GLU A 218 16.04 4.66 8.19
N LEU A 219 15.75 5.74 7.47
CA LEU A 219 15.41 5.71 6.03
C LEU A 219 16.60 5.30 5.15
N PHE A 220 17.82 5.38 5.69
CA PHE A 220 19.06 5.04 4.99
C PHE A 220 19.72 3.79 5.55
N ASP A 221 19.05 3.04 6.45
CA ASP A 221 19.59 1.79 6.97
C ASP A 221 19.54 0.69 5.88
N PRO A 222 20.69 0.19 5.37
CA PRO A 222 20.72 -0.86 4.36
C PRO A 222 20.16 -2.20 4.86
N ARG A 223 19.92 -2.35 6.18
CA ARG A 223 19.29 -3.54 6.76
C ARG A 223 17.76 -3.47 6.73
N LYS A 224 17.18 -2.30 6.45
CA LYS A 224 15.73 -2.12 6.31
C LYS A 224 15.36 -2.04 4.82
N PRO A 225 14.83 -3.12 4.21
CA PRO A 225 14.34 -3.07 2.84
C PRO A 225 13.03 -2.27 2.77
N HIS A 226 13.15 -1.01 2.35
CA HIS A 226 12.03 -0.13 2.04
C HIS A 226 11.46 -0.53 0.67
N ASN A 227 10.76 -1.65 0.62
CA ASN A 227 10.01 -2.08 -0.56
C ASN A 227 8.53 -2.05 -0.20
N ARG A 228 7.72 -1.31 -0.97
CA ARG A 228 6.26 -1.25 -0.79
C ARG A 228 5.61 -2.63 -0.70
N GLU A 229 6.10 -3.60 -1.47
CA GLU A 229 5.62 -4.98 -1.42
C GLU A 229 5.90 -5.61 -0.04
N ASN A 230 7.07 -5.32 0.54
CA ASN A 230 7.40 -5.77 1.89
C ASN A 230 6.54 -5.05 2.93
N SER A 231 6.33 -3.73 2.83
CA SER A 231 5.46 -2.99 3.74
C SER A 231 4.03 -3.54 3.73
N LEU A 232 3.45 -3.78 2.55
CA LEU A 232 2.11 -4.36 2.40
C LEU A 232 2.05 -5.80 2.94
N ARG A 233 3.12 -6.58 2.74
CA ARG A 233 3.27 -7.94 3.29
C ARG A 233 3.25 -7.91 4.82
N LEU A 234 3.99 -6.99 5.44
CA LEU A 234 4.04 -6.81 6.90
C LEU A 234 2.72 -6.27 7.46
N GLU A 235 2.06 -5.35 6.75
CA GLU A 235 0.76 -4.81 7.12
C GLU A 235 -0.32 -5.89 7.10
N SER A 236 -0.40 -6.67 6.02
CA SER A 236 -1.36 -7.78 5.88
C SER A 236 -1.12 -8.87 6.94
N TYR A 237 0.15 -9.17 7.22
CA TYR A 237 0.55 -10.08 8.29
C TYR A 237 0.05 -9.60 9.66
N ARG A 238 0.32 -8.34 9.99
CA ARG A 238 -0.05 -7.70 11.25
C ARG A 238 -1.56 -7.72 11.48
N GLU A 239 -2.36 -7.36 10.46
CA GLU A 239 -3.82 -7.38 10.54
C GLU A 239 -4.36 -8.79 10.80
N THR A 240 -3.87 -9.78 10.05
CA THR A 240 -4.32 -11.16 10.22
C THR A 240 -3.89 -11.74 11.58
N LEU A 241 -2.69 -11.39 12.05
CA LEU A 241 -2.21 -11.77 13.37
C LEU A 241 -3.09 -11.16 14.47
N LEU A 242 -3.46 -9.88 14.34
CA LEU A 242 -4.38 -9.21 15.26
C LEU A 242 -5.73 -9.93 15.30
N GLU A 243 -6.31 -10.26 14.15
CA GLU A 243 -7.58 -10.99 14.10
C GLU A 243 -7.53 -12.34 14.82
N ILE A 244 -6.46 -13.12 14.62
CA ILE A 244 -6.26 -14.41 15.30
C ILE A 244 -6.20 -14.21 16.82
N ILE A 245 -5.43 -13.23 17.29
CA ILE A 245 -5.27 -12.95 18.71
C ILE A 245 -6.61 -12.47 19.31
N LEU A 246 -7.32 -11.57 18.63
CA LEU A 246 -8.62 -11.05 19.07
C LEU A 246 -9.67 -12.16 19.15
N HIS A 247 -9.69 -13.07 18.17
CA HIS A 247 -10.59 -14.22 18.17
C HIS A 247 -10.28 -15.18 19.32
N SER A 248 -9.00 -15.47 19.56
CA SER A 248 -8.55 -16.28 20.71
C SER A 248 -8.92 -15.64 22.05
N GLY A 249 -8.83 -14.30 22.16
CA GLY A 249 -9.21 -13.56 23.36
C GLY A 249 -10.69 -13.69 23.72
N LYS A 250 -11.58 -13.65 22.71
CA LYS A 250 -13.04 -13.82 22.92
C LYS A 250 -13.43 -15.18 23.49
N THR A 251 -12.71 -16.23 23.11
CA THR A 251 -13.03 -17.61 23.51
C THR A 251 -12.51 -17.94 24.91
N HIS A 252 -11.60 -17.13 25.46
CA HIS A 252 -10.95 -17.34 26.76
C HIS A 252 -10.92 -16.04 27.59
N PRO A 253 -12.07 -15.55 28.10
CA PRO A 253 -12.20 -14.23 28.73
C PRO A 253 -11.51 -14.06 30.08
N ASP A 254 -11.13 -15.15 30.76
CA ASP A 254 -10.56 -15.14 32.12
C ASP A 254 -9.11 -14.59 32.21
N ARG A 255 -8.58 -13.98 31.14
CA ARG A 255 -7.18 -13.55 31.05
C ARG A 255 -7.06 -12.11 30.56
N ASN A 256 -6.04 -11.40 31.06
CA ASN A 256 -5.73 -10.00 30.71
C ASN A 256 -5.12 -9.84 29.29
N TRP A 257 -5.65 -10.56 28.29
CA TRP A 257 -5.11 -10.64 26.93
C TRP A 257 -5.08 -9.28 26.23
N VAL A 258 -6.01 -8.38 26.54
CA VAL A 258 -6.01 -7.00 26.02
C VAL A 258 -4.76 -6.25 26.48
N SER A 259 -4.36 -6.43 27.75
CA SER A 259 -3.18 -5.77 28.30
C SER A 259 -1.88 -6.32 27.71
N ASP A 260 -1.84 -7.64 27.46
CA ASP A 260 -0.69 -8.30 26.86
C ASP A 260 -0.57 -7.96 25.37
N LEU A 261 -1.70 -7.84 24.67
CA LEU A 261 -1.78 -7.38 23.28
C LEU A 261 -1.34 -5.91 23.17
N MET A 262 -1.85 -5.01 24.03
CA MET A 262 -1.41 -3.62 24.04
C MET A 262 0.08 -3.47 24.32
N LYS A 263 0.66 -4.31 25.21
CA LYS A 263 2.11 -4.33 25.42
C LYS A 263 2.86 -4.84 24.19
N ALA A 264 2.38 -5.92 23.56
CA ALA A 264 2.99 -6.55 22.40
C ALA A 264 2.90 -5.73 21.11
N PHE A 265 2.04 -4.72 21.06
CA PHE A 265 1.88 -3.80 19.92
C PHE A 265 2.25 -2.35 20.28
N SER A 266 2.92 -2.13 21.41
CA SER A 266 3.41 -0.80 21.84
C SER A 266 4.80 -0.48 21.27
N GLU A 267 5.26 0.77 21.39
CA GLU A 267 6.62 1.17 20.99
C GLU A 267 7.74 0.38 21.70
N GLN A 268 7.44 -0.26 22.84
CA GLN A 268 8.36 -1.11 23.61
C GLN A 268 8.30 -2.60 23.23
N THR A 269 7.70 -2.94 22.08
CA THR A 269 7.57 -4.33 21.62
C THR A 269 8.94 -5.01 21.55
N SER A 270 9.13 -6.02 22.40
CA SER A 270 10.25 -6.96 22.32
C SER A 270 9.75 -8.30 21.79
N ASN A 271 10.63 -9.04 21.11
CA ASN A 271 10.34 -10.40 20.64
C ASN A 271 9.92 -11.33 21.80
N GLU A 272 10.36 -11.04 23.02
CA GLU A 272 10.02 -11.81 24.21
C GLU A 272 8.56 -11.58 24.62
N VAL A 273 8.07 -10.34 24.60
CA VAL A 273 6.68 -10.00 24.94
C VAL A 273 5.70 -10.63 23.94
N LEU A 274 6.03 -10.59 22.66
CA LEU A 274 5.21 -11.22 21.63
C LEU A 274 5.17 -12.74 21.78
N GLU A 275 6.33 -13.39 21.96
CA GLU A 275 6.39 -14.85 22.13
C GLU A 275 5.65 -15.31 23.40
N ASP A 276 5.65 -14.51 24.46
CA ASP A 276 4.87 -14.80 25.66
C ASP A 276 3.36 -14.66 25.43
N LEU A 277 2.93 -13.67 24.64
CA LEU A 277 1.55 -13.56 24.17
C LEU A 277 1.18 -14.79 23.32
N LEU A 278 2.02 -15.18 22.36
CA LEU A 278 1.74 -16.32 21.48
C LEU A 278 1.67 -17.65 22.23
N LYS A 279 2.49 -17.84 23.28
CA LYS A 279 2.40 -19.03 24.16
C LYS A 279 1.07 -19.11 24.89
N SER A 280 0.45 -17.97 25.16
CA SER A 280 -0.83 -17.89 25.87
C SER A 280 -2.02 -18.33 25.01
N LEU A 281 -1.86 -18.32 23.68
CA LEU A 281 -2.87 -18.73 22.71
C LEU A 281 -3.15 -20.25 22.76
N SER A 282 -4.33 -20.63 22.26
CA SER A 282 -4.69 -22.05 22.12
C SER A 282 -3.69 -22.79 21.20
N PRO A 283 -3.56 -24.12 21.30
CA PRO A 283 -2.70 -24.88 20.40
C PRO A 283 -3.09 -24.73 18.92
N GLU A 284 -4.38 -24.52 18.64
CA GLU A 284 -4.92 -24.32 17.29
C GLU A 284 -4.54 -22.94 16.75
N ASP A 285 -4.72 -21.88 17.53
CA ASP A 285 -4.36 -20.51 17.15
C ASP A 285 -2.84 -20.34 16.98
N ARG A 286 -2.04 -20.99 17.82
CA ARG A 286 -0.57 -21.03 17.64
C ARG A 286 -0.17 -21.65 16.31
N LYS A 287 -0.89 -22.68 15.87
CA LYS A 287 -0.64 -23.32 14.58
C LYS A 287 -1.01 -22.37 13.44
N LEU A 288 -2.13 -21.66 13.54
CA LEU A 288 -2.52 -20.63 12.57
C LEU A 288 -1.48 -19.52 12.46
N VAL A 289 -0.96 -19.00 13.58
CA VAL A 289 0.12 -18.00 13.57
C VAL A 289 1.38 -18.55 12.90
N GLN A 290 1.73 -19.82 13.13
CA GLN A 290 2.89 -20.42 12.49
C GLN A 290 2.70 -20.61 10.98
N GLU A 291 1.51 -21.00 10.53
CA GLU A 291 1.14 -21.08 9.11
C GLU A 291 1.18 -19.69 8.46
N LEU A 292 0.66 -18.66 9.15
CA LEU A 292 0.69 -17.27 8.72
C LEU A 292 2.13 -16.75 8.53
N ARG A 293 3.03 -17.03 9.49
CA ARG A 293 4.45 -16.69 9.38
C ARG A 293 5.10 -17.31 8.14
N GLN A 294 4.71 -18.54 7.78
CA GLN A 294 5.23 -19.22 6.58
C GLN A 294 4.65 -18.63 5.29
N GLU A 295 3.33 -18.39 5.24
CA GLU A 295 2.65 -17.82 4.08
C GLU A 295 3.23 -16.47 3.68
N TYR A 296 3.42 -15.59 4.66
CA TYR A 296 4.00 -14.26 4.44
C TYR A 296 5.53 -14.24 4.49
N SER A 297 6.20 -15.39 4.69
CA SER A 297 7.66 -15.52 4.80
C SER A 297 8.28 -14.54 5.81
N ILE A 298 7.68 -14.43 6.99
CA ILE A 298 8.04 -13.48 8.04
C ILE A 298 9.24 -13.98 8.85
N THR A 299 10.27 -13.15 8.97
CA THR A 299 11.38 -13.39 9.91
C THR A 299 11.08 -12.83 11.30
N LYS A 300 11.86 -13.21 12.31
CA LYS A 300 11.69 -12.67 13.68
C LYS A 300 11.92 -11.15 13.74
N ASP A 301 12.81 -10.64 12.91
CA ASP A 301 13.09 -9.21 12.85
C ASP A 301 11.97 -8.46 12.11
N ASP A 302 11.42 -9.06 11.03
CA ASP A 302 10.26 -8.55 10.30
C ASP A 302 9.01 -8.44 11.19
N GLU A 303 8.79 -9.43 12.05
CA GLU A 303 7.63 -9.46 12.95
C GLU A 303 7.70 -8.36 14.01
N ALA A 304 8.87 -8.17 14.63
CA ALA A 304 9.08 -7.06 15.56
C ALA A 304 8.86 -5.70 14.90
N ASP A 305 9.34 -5.55 13.66
CA ASP A 305 9.22 -4.31 12.91
C ASP A 305 7.76 -4.02 12.50
N ALA A 306 7.03 -5.06 12.05
CA ALA A 306 5.61 -4.95 11.70
C ALA A 306 4.77 -4.47 12.89
N LEU A 307 5.08 -4.94 14.10
CA LEU A 307 4.31 -4.63 15.31
C LEU A 307 4.59 -3.23 15.85
N LYS A 308 5.84 -2.74 15.76
CA LYS A 308 6.24 -1.41 16.25
C LYS A 308 5.55 -0.25 15.55
N HIS A 309 5.21 -0.41 14.28
CA HIS A 309 4.57 0.64 13.47
C HIS A 309 3.03 0.59 13.53
N THR A 310 2.47 -0.14 14.50
CA THR A 310 1.03 -0.20 14.70
C THR A 310 0.54 1.13 15.26
N ASP A 311 -0.37 1.79 14.54
CA ASP A 311 -1.08 2.97 15.08
C ASP A 311 -1.87 2.54 16.34
N SER A 312 -1.44 3.07 17.49
CA SER A 312 -2.05 2.81 18.80
C SER A 312 -3.55 3.10 18.84
N TYR A 313 -4.02 4.09 18.07
CA TYR A 313 -5.44 4.41 17.98
C TYR A 313 -6.20 3.36 17.15
N GLN A 314 -5.66 2.95 16.00
CA GLN A 314 -6.27 1.90 15.18
C GLN A 314 -6.33 0.57 15.91
N LEU A 315 -5.26 0.22 16.62
CA LEU A 315 -5.21 -0.96 17.49
C LEU A 315 -6.35 -0.94 18.52
N TRP A 316 -6.51 0.19 19.21
CA TRP A 316 -7.58 0.39 20.18
C TRP A 316 -8.97 0.25 19.56
N LYS A 317 -9.18 0.83 18.38
CA LYS A 317 -10.44 0.73 17.64
C LYS A 317 -10.76 -0.72 17.31
N THR A 318 -9.82 -1.47 16.72
CA THR A 318 -10.02 -2.87 16.36
C THR A 318 -10.32 -3.73 17.59
N ILE A 319 -9.63 -3.47 18.72
CA ILE A 319 -9.93 -4.13 20.01
C ILE A 319 -11.35 -3.81 20.47
N ALA A 320 -11.73 -2.53 20.50
CA ALA A 320 -13.04 -2.09 20.98
C ALA A 320 -14.20 -2.60 20.10
N GLU A 321 -14.02 -2.60 18.77
CA GLU A 321 -14.96 -3.18 17.81
C GLU A 321 -15.07 -4.69 17.99
N SER A 322 -13.95 -5.39 18.17
CA SER A 322 -13.96 -6.82 18.40
C SER A 322 -14.66 -7.17 19.73
N LEU A 323 -14.45 -6.41 20.80
CA LEU A 323 -15.03 -6.65 22.12
C LEU A 323 -16.53 -6.34 22.21
N GLY A 324 -17.16 -5.75 21.18
CA GLY A 324 -18.57 -5.36 21.21
C GLY A 324 -18.85 -4.13 22.10
N PHE A 325 -17.81 -3.50 22.67
CA PHE A 325 -17.92 -2.27 23.46
C PHE A 325 -18.53 -1.13 22.63
N VAL A 326 -18.16 -1.09 21.35
CA VAL A 326 -18.67 -0.13 20.37
C VAL A 326 -20.17 -0.33 20.09
N GLU A 327 -20.69 -1.56 20.06
CA GLU A 327 -22.14 -1.81 19.89
C GLU A 327 -22.97 -1.32 21.09
N HIS A 328 -22.44 -1.47 22.31
CA HIS A 328 -23.14 -1.00 23.50
C HIS A 328 -23.17 0.52 23.61
N ILE A 329 -22.11 1.20 23.15
CA ILE A 329 -22.04 2.67 23.09
C ILE A 329 -22.87 3.21 21.92
N ILE A 330 -22.77 2.65 20.72
CA ILE A 330 -23.48 3.14 19.51
C ILE A 330 -25.01 2.92 19.58
N SER A 331 -25.47 1.92 20.33
CA SER A 331 -26.91 1.68 20.54
C SER A 331 -27.61 2.73 21.40
N VAL A 332 -26.86 3.62 22.06
CA VAL A 332 -27.41 4.75 22.82
C VAL A 332 -27.74 5.88 21.83
N GLU A 333 -29.03 6.24 21.73
CA GLU A 333 -29.46 7.42 20.96
C GLU A 333 -28.84 8.71 21.54
N GLU A 334 -28.59 9.74 20.72
CA GLU A 334 -28.05 11.03 21.22
C GLU A 334 -28.91 11.61 22.36
N GLU A 335 -30.23 11.37 22.34
CA GLU A 335 -31.18 11.77 23.38
C GLU A 335 -31.00 11.02 24.71
N GLN A 336 -30.37 9.85 24.68
CA GLN A 336 -30.07 9.01 25.84
C GLN A 336 -28.62 9.19 26.33
N LEU A 337 -27.76 9.82 25.54
CA LEU A 337 -26.36 10.07 25.89
C LEU A 337 -26.22 10.87 27.19
N TYR A 338 -27.09 11.87 27.38
CA TYR A 338 -27.15 12.64 28.62
C TYR A 338 -27.58 11.78 29.82
N ARG A 339 -28.46 10.79 29.61
CA ARG A 339 -28.88 9.87 30.68
C ARG A 339 -27.78 8.91 31.07
N VAL A 340 -26.97 8.47 30.11
CA VAL A 340 -25.77 7.66 30.37
C VAL A 340 -24.75 8.48 31.15
N PHE A 341 -24.50 9.73 30.75
CA PHE A 341 -23.64 10.64 31.51
C PHE A 341 -24.11 10.80 32.96
N GLN A 342 -25.40 11.06 33.17
CA GLN A 342 -26.01 11.16 34.50
C GLN A 342 -26.03 9.86 35.31
N TYR A 343 -25.90 8.71 34.65
CA TYR A 343 -25.83 7.41 35.31
C TYR A 343 -24.40 7.14 35.82
N ILE A 344 -23.40 7.64 35.11
CA ILE A 344 -21.98 7.53 35.46
C ILE A 344 -21.62 8.56 36.54
N ASP A 345 -22.09 9.80 36.40
CA ASP A 345 -21.97 10.89 37.38
C ASP A 345 -22.86 10.64 38.60
N THR A 346 -22.37 9.80 39.49
CA THR A 346 -23.10 9.32 40.68
C THR A 346 -23.26 10.42 41.73
N ASP A 347 -22.29 11.32 41.83
CA ASP A 347 -22.32 12.44 42.77
C ASP A 347 -23.05 13.69 42.23
N ARG A 348 -23.40 13.68 40.94
CA ARG A 348 -24.09 14.77 40.21
C ARG A 348 -23.28 16.06 40.19
N SER A 349 -21.96 15.94 40.16
CA SER A 349 -21.05 17.07 40.03
C SER A 349 -21.13 17.74 38.65
N GLY A 350 -21.69 17.06 37.65
CA GLY A 350 -21.70 17.50 36.26
C GLY A 350 -20.43 17.13 35.50
N TYR A 351 -19.55 16.33 36.11
CA TYR A 351 -18.30 15.83 35.56
C TYR A 351 -18.17 14.35 35.92
N ILE A 352 -17.49 13.56 35.08
CA ILE A 352 -17.17 12.18 35.41
C ILE A 352 -15.75 12.14 35.97
N SER A 353 -15.62 11.72 37.22
CA SER A 353 -14.33 11.49 37.86
C SER A 353 -13.73 10.14 37.46
N LEU A 354 -12.42 9.96 37.68
CA LEU A 354 -11.74 8.68 37.43
C LEU A 354 -12.39 7.52 38.20
N ASP A 355 -12.75 7.73 39.46
CA ASP A 355 -13.38 6.70 40.32
C ASP A 355 -14.78 6.29 39.81
N GLU A 356 -15.55 7.25 39.28
CA GLU A 356 -16.87 7.00 38.68
C GLU A 356 -16.75 6.29 37.35
N LEU A 357 -15.80 6.71 36.51
CA LEU A 357 -15.47 6.04 35.26
C LEU A 357 -15.02 4.60 35.52
N GLN A 358 -14.19 4.38 36.54
CA GLN A 358 -13.75 3.06 36.96
C GLN A 358 -14.93 2.19 37.40
N THR A 359 -15.81 2.73 38.23
CA THR A 359 -16.98 2.02 38.74
C THR A 359 -17.92 1.61 37.61
N TYR A 360 -18.18 2.53 36.68
CA TYR A 360 -19.05 2.27 35.54
C TYR A 360 -18.46 1.24 34.57
N ILE A 361 -17.18 1.41 34.19
CA ILE A 361 -16.50 0.48 33.28
C ILE A 361 -16.45 -0.92 33.89
N ARG A 362 -16.17 -1.04 35.20
CA ARG A 362 -16.19 -2.32 35.92
C ARG A 362 -17.56 -2.95 36.05
N SER A 363 -18.64 -2.15 35.98
CA SER A 363 -20.01 -2.66 35.98
C SER A 363 -20.41 -3.31 34.65
N ILE A 364 -19.72 -2.92 33.56
CA ILE A 364 -19.91 -3.47 32.21
C ILE A 364 -18.97 -4.65 32.00
N ASP A 365 -17.70 -4.51 32.39
CA ASP A 365 -16.69 -5.56 32.32
C ASP A 365 -15.77 -5.52 33.55
N THR A 366 -15.89 -6.56 34.38
CA THR A 366 -15.11 -6.71 35.61
C THR A 366 -13.60 -6.95 35.38
N HIS A 367 -13.16 -7.17 34.13
CA HIS A 367 -11.77 -7.51 33.79
C HIS A 367 -10.91 -6.31 33.42
N ILE A 368 -11.48 -5.11 33.36
CA ILE A 368 -10.73 -3.88 33.02
C ILE A 368 -9.97 -3.35 34.25
N ASN A 369 -8.67 -3.11 34.08
CA ASN A 369 -7.76 -2.68 35.14
C ASN A 369 -7.62 -1.15 35.27
N ASP A 370 -7.10 -0.67 36.41
CA ASP A 370 -7.03 0.77 36.71
C ASP A 370 -6.20 1.55 35.68
N VAL A 371 -5.10 0.97 35.19
CA VAL A 371 -4.22 1.59 34.19
C VAL A 371 -4.94 1.78 32.84
N GLN A 372 -5.81 0.85 32.46
CA GLN A 372 -6.64 0.99 31.25
C GLN A 372 -7.62 2.14 31.39
N ILE A 373 -8.25 2.27 32.56
CA ILE A 373 -9.24 3.31 32.83
C ILE A 373 -8.56 4.69 32.91
N GLU A 374 -7.37 4.78 33.50
CA GLU A 374 -6.55 6.01 33.49
C GLU A 374 -6.16 6.46 32.07
N ASN A 375 -5.86 5.53 31.17
CA ASN A 375 -5.54 5.88 29.77
C ASN A 375 -6.79 6.29 28.98
N MET A 376 -7.95 5.67 29.25
CA MET A 376 -9.23 6.09 28.70
C MET A 376 -9.58 7.51 29.17
N MET A 377 -9.33 7.80 30.45
CA MET A 377 -9.49 9.12 31.04
C MET A 377 -8.65 10.16 30.30
N LYS A 378 -7.34 9.94 30.17
CA LYS A 378 -6.42 10.85 29.48
C LYS A 378 -6.72 11.08 28.00
N THR A 379 -7.39 10.13 27.36
CA THR A 379 -7.76 10.25 25.95
C THR A 379 -9.05 11.04 25.78
N ALA A 380 -9.96 10.96 26.76
CA ALA A 380 -11.23 11.67 26.76
C ALA A 380 -11.10 13.11 27.31
N ASP A 381 -10.26 13.30 28.33
CA ASP A 381 -9.97 14.60 28.94
C ASP A 381 -9.04 15.42 28.03
N THR A 382 -9.63 16.34 27.29
CA THR A 382 -8.91 17.29 26.43
C THR A 382 -8.53 18.58 27.16
N SER A 383 -9.20 18.89 28.28
CA SER A 383 -8.87 20.01 29.16
C SER A 383 -7.65 19.77 30.04
N GLY A 384 -7.32 18.52 30.34
CA GLY A 384 -6.25 18.11 31.25
C GLY A 384 -6.55 18.43 32.71
N ASP A 385 -7.82 18.41 33.13
CA ASP A 385 -8.26 18.67 34.50
C ASP A 385 -8.58 17.38 35.29
N ASP A 386 -8.24 16.22 34.73
CA ASP A 386 -8.50 14.89 35.29
C ASP A 386 -10.00 14.66 35.58
N LEU A 387 -10.87 15.34 34.82
CA LEU A 387 -12.33 15.22 34.84
C LEU A 387 -12.84 15.12 33.40
N ILE A 388 -13.94 14.40 33.16
CA ILE A 388 -14.57 14.38 31.83
C ILE A 388 -15.84 15.22 31.88
N SER A 389 -15.84 16.33 31.14
CA SER A 389 -17.04 17.15 30.93
C SER A 389 -18.05 16.47 29.99
N TYR A 390 -19.31 16.93 30.02
CA TYR A 390 -20.32 16.42 29.08
C TYR A 390 -19.96 16.70 27.62
N GLU A 391 -19.34 17.85 27.31
CA GLU A 391 -18.90 18.17 25.95
C GLU A 391 -17.80 17.20 25.46
N GLU A 392 -16.84 16.84 26.32
CA GLU A 392 -15.77 15.89 26.00
C GLU A 392 -16.31 14.48 25.83
N PHE A 393 -17.18 14.04 26.75
CA PHE A 393 -17.89 12.78 26.64
C PHE A 393 -18.66 12.67 25.31
N GLN A 394 -19.34 13.74 24.91
CA GLN A 394 -20.06 13.81 23.64
C GLN A 394 -19.11 13.82 22.43
N ALA A 395 -17.97 14.52 22.51
CA ALA A 395 -16.99 14.57 21.43
C ALA A 395 -16.37 13.19 21.15
N VAL A 396 -16.00 12.46 22.20
CA VAL A 396 -15.54 11.06 22.12
C VAL A 396 -16.62 10.18 21.48
N PHE A 397 -17.86 10.30 21.95
CA PHE A 397 -19.00 9.52 21.44
C PHE A 397 -19.28 9.79 19.95
N LYS A 398 -19.29 11.06 19.53
CA LYS A 398 -19.49 11.46 18.13
C LYS A 398 -18.34 11.03 17.23
N SER A 399 -17.10 11.14 17.72
CA SER A 399 -15.90 10.66 17.01
C SER A 399 -16.01 9.17 16.71
N LEU A 400 -16.39 8.36 17.71
CA LEU A 400 -16.60 6.92 17.56
C LEU A 400 -17.74 6.60 16.57
N ARG A 401 -18.88 7.31 16.64
CA ARG A 401 -20.02 7.08 15.74
C ARG A 401 -19.78 7.50 14.28
N SER A 402 -19.04 8.59 14.05
CA SER A 402 -18.77 9.15 12.72
C SER A 402 -17.82 8.31 11.85
N GLN A 403 -17.10 7.36 12.44
CA GLN A 403 -16.11 6.53 11.77
C GLN A 403 -16.53 5.06 11.60
N THR A 404 -17.74 4.71 12.05
CA THR A 404 -18.34 3.37 11.95
C THR A 404 -19.52 3.34 10.96
N ILE A 405 -20.01 4.50 10.52
CA ILE A 405 -20.98 4.70 9.42
C ILE A 405 -20.21 5.22 8.20
#